data_AF-A0A7J3DPV1-F1
#
_entry.id   AF-A0A7J3DPV1-F1
#
_cell.length_a   1.000
_cell.length_b   1.000
_cell.length_c   1.000
_cell.angle_alpha   90.00
_cell.angle_beta   90.00
_cell.angle_gamma   90.00
#
_symmetry.space_group_name_H-M   'P 1'
#
loop_
_entity.id
_entity.type
_entity.pdbx_description
1 polymer ?
#
loop_
_entity_poly.entity_id
_entity_poly.type
_entity_poly.pdbx_seq_one_letter_code
_entity_poly.pdbx_strand_id
1 'polypeptide(L)'
;MNSLKLLKLKYQKLLEQTAKGWSKVAPKTKKERESVYNRGGAECFLDPNPEDKGASRYPICRKTDAQIDCRGLLAAFIRARQQGENDIARKAFNKAKREKCPWTEGKTLEDYGL
;
A
#
# COMPACT_ATOMS: atom_id res chain seq x y z
N MET A 1 -28.99 -9.12 2.21
CA MET A 1 -27.97 -8.14 1.74
C MET A 1 -26.82 -8.92 1.10
N ASN A 2 -26.43 -8.57 -0.14
CA ASN A 2 -25.48 -9.35 -0.94
C ASN A 2 -24.03 -9.13 -0.46
N SER A 3 -23.27 -10.19 -0.17
CA SER A 3 -21.91 -10.15 0.41
C SER A 3 -20.94 -9.23 -0.36
N LEU A 4 -21.03 -9.24 -1.70
CA LEU A 4 -20.29 -8.35 -2.62
C LEU A 4 -20.56 -6.85 -2.39
N LYS A 5 -21.80 -6.49 -2.03
CA LYS A 5 -22.19 -5.08 -1.78
C LYS A 5 -21.59 -4.57 -0.47
N LEU A 6 -21.52 -5.45 0.53
CA LEU A 6 -20.91 -5.18 1.84
C LEU A 6 -19.39 -5.01 1.72
N LEU A 7 -18.74 -5.85 0.92
CA LEU A 7 -17.30 -5.77 0.65
C LEU A 7 -16.94 -4.45 -0.03
N LYS A 8 -17.73 -4.03 -1.04
CA LYS A 8 -17.57 -2.74 -1.74
C LYS A 8 -17.74 -1.54 -0.80
N LEU A 9 -18.72 -1.55 0.11
CA LEU A 9 -18.93 -0.49 1.10
C LEU A 9 -17.79 -0.37 2.11
N LYS A 10 -17.30 -1.51 2.64
CA LYS A 10 -16.11 -1.54 3.52
C LYS A 10 -14.86 -1.00 2.80
N TYR A 11 -14.72 -1.33 1.52
CA TYR A 11 -13.63 -0.88 0.66
C TYR A 11 -13.69 0.63 0.35
N GLN A 12 -14.88 1.17 0.13
CA GLN A 12 -15.10 2.60 -0.10
C GLN A 12 -14.63 3.44 1.09
N LYS A 13 -14.92 2.98 2.31
CA LYS A 13 -14.51 3.65 3.56
C LYS A 13 -12.99 3.62 3.76
N LEU A 14 -12.33 2.52 3.38
CA LEU A 14 -10.87 2.43 3.39
C LEU A 14 -10.25 3.37 2.36
N LEU A 15 -10.78 3.41 1.13
CA LEU A 15 -10.34 4.33 0.07
C LEU A 15 -10.38 5.80 0.53
N GLU A 16 -11.44 6.22 1.21
CA GLU A 16 -11.55 7.57 1.78
C GLU A 16 -10.47 7.87 2.84
N GLN A 17 -10.16 6.89 3.70
CA GLN A 17 -9.08 7.00 4.68
C GLN A 17 -7.70 7.04 4.00
N THR A 18 -7.52 6.29 2.91
CA THR A 18 -6.26 6.22 2.18
C THR A 18 -5.96 7.48 1.37
N ALA A 19 -7.00 8.03 0.73
CA ALA A 19 -6.87 9.17 -0.17
C ALA A 19 -6.48 10.45 0.56
N LYS A 20 -6.80 10.57 1.86
CA LYS A 20 -6.47 11.72 2.69
C LYS A 20 -4.98 11.74 3.04
N GLY A 21 -4.20 12.40 2.17
CA GLY A 21 -2.82 12.80 2.45
C GLY A 21 -1.76 11.93 1.79
N TRP A 22 -2.03 10.65 1.47
CA TRP A 22 -1.06 9.82 0.75
C TRP A 22 -0.71 10.41 -0.61
N SER A 23 -1.70 10.89 -1.36
CA SER A 23 -1.48 11.53 -2.66
C SER A 23 -0.58 12.77 -2.61
N LYS A 24 -0.35 13.37 -1.43
CA LYS A 24 0.56 14.50 -1.27
C LYS A 24 2.00 14.05 -1.01
N VAL A 25 2.18 12.90 -0.35
CA VAL A 25 3.49 12.40 0.11
C VAL A 25 4.00 11.18 -0.67
N ALA A 26 3.17 10.54 -1.49
CA ALA A 26 3.54 9.38 -2.30
C ALA A 26 4.52 9.78 -3.42
N PRO A 27 5.51 8.93 -3.74
CA PRO A 27 6.31 9.09 -4.96
C PRO A 27 5.47 8.71 -6.18
N LYS A 28 5.13 9.69 -7.01
CA LYS A 28 4.24 9.53 -8.17
C LYS A 28 5.00 9.24 -9.44
N THR A 29 6.11 9.95 -9.65
CA THR A 29 6.92 9.89 -10.86
C THR A 29 8.01 8.83 -10.76
N LYS A 30 8.53 8.38 -11.91
CA LYS A 30 9.69 7.47 -11.98
C LYS A 30 10.88 8.01 -11.18
N LYS A 31 11.21 9.30 -11.34
CA LYS A 31 12.30 9.98 -10.63
C LYS A 31 12.08 10.04 -9.10
N GLU A 32 10.85 10.30 -8.66
CA GLU A 32 10.54 10.28 -7.22
C GLU A 32 10.68 8.87 -6.63
N ARG A 33 10.27 7.83 -7.37
CA ARG A 33 10.41 6.43 -6.92
C ARG A 33 11.87 6.02 -6.86
N GLU A 34 12.66 6.36 -7.87
CA GLU A 34 14.10 6.13 -7.88
C GLU A 34 14.79 6.84 -6.71
N SER A 35 14.42 8.10 -6.42
CA SER A 35 14.94 8.83 -5.26
C SER A 35 14.58 8.17 -3.92
N VAL A 36 13.36 7.65 -3.79
CA VAL A 36 12.93 6.90 -2.59
C VAL A 36 13.72 5.59 -2.48
N TYR A 37 13.85 4.84 -3.57
CA TYR A 37 14.62 3.59 -3.59
C TYR A 37 16.09 3.83 -3.22
N ASN A 38 16.72 4.88 -3.74
CA ASN A 38 18.12 5.18 -3.44
C ASN A 38 18.35 5.55 -1.96
N ARG A 39 17.32 6.05 -1.26
CA ARG A 39 17.43 6.45 0.15
C ARG A 39 16.99 5.36 1.13
N GLY A 40 15.86 4.71 0.83
CA GLY A 40 15.23 3.72 1.71
C GLY A 40 15.28 2.30 1.16
N GLY A 41 15.95 2.05 0.03
CA GLY A 41 16.12 0.72 -0.53
C GLY A 41 14.84 0.04 -1.02
N ALA A 42 14.96 -1.28 -1.24
CA ALA A 42 13.90 -2.13 -1.76
C ALA A 42 12.70 -2.25 -0.81
N GLU A 43 12.90 -2.12 0.50
CA GLU A 43 11.87 -2.23 1.53
C GLU A 43 10.78 -1.15 1.45
N CYS A 44 11.05 -0.05 0.74
CA CYS A 44 10.08 1.00 0.46
C CYS A 44 9.06 0.66 -0.63
N PHE A 45 9.19 -0.50 -1.25
CA PHE A 45 8.33 -1.00 -2.31
C PHE A 45 7.92 -2.44 -2.01
N LEU A 46 6.66 -2.79 -2.27
CA LEU A 46 6.21 -4.19 -2.12
C LEU A 46 6.57 -5.05 -3.33
N ASP A 47 6.95 -4.40 -4.43
CA ASP A 47 7.44 -5.03 -5.65
C ASP A 47 8.61 -4.19 -6.20
N PRO A 48 9.80 -4.32 -5.59
CA PRO A 48 10.99 -3.59 -5.98
C PRO A 48 11.58 -4.12 -7.28
N ASN A 49 12.12 -3.21 -8.11
CA ASN A 49 12.90 -3.56 -9.29
C ASN A 49 14.33 -3.00 -9.15
N PRO A 50 15.34 -3.83 -8.81
CA PRO A 50 16.71 -3.36 -8.63
C PRO A 50 17.38 -2.84 -9.91
N GLU A 51 16.99 -3.35 -11.08
CA GLU A 51 17.55 -2.98 -12.38
C GLU A 51 16.97 -1.65 -12.88
N ASP A 52 15.68 -1.43 -12.65
CA ASP A 52 15.01 -0.13 -12.87
C ASP A 52 14.30 0.30 -11.58
N LYS A 53 15.08 0.94 -10.69
CA LYS A 53 14.61 1.42 -9.38
C LYS A 53 13.37 2.31 -9.49
N GLY A 54 13.28 3.12 -10.55
CA GLY A 54 12.15 3.99 -10.82
C GLY A 54 10.89 3.25 -11.28
N ALA A 55 11.03 2.02 -11.79
CA ALA A 55 9.92 1.12 -12.14
C ALA A 55 9.39 0.31 -10.95
N SER A 56 10.01 0.39 -9.76
CA SER A 56 9.51 -0.25 -8.54
C SER A 56 8.04 0.12 -8.28
N ARG A 57 7.21 -0.89 -8.00
CA ARG A 57 5.76 -0.73 -7.81
C ARG A 57 5.41 -0.75 -6.33
N TYR A 58 4.20 -0.30 -6.04
CA TYR A 58 3.65 -0.31 -4.67
C TYR A 58 4.53 0.41 -3.64
N PRO A 59 4.80 1.72 -3.85
CA PRO A 59 5.54 2.48 -2.85
C PRO A 59 4.75 2.54 -1.54
N ILE A 60 5.45 2.32 -0.44
CA ILE A 60 4.91 2.38 0.92
C ILE A 60 5.63 3.40 1.80
N CYS A 61 6.75 3.94 1.32
CA CYS A 61 7.47 5.02 1.97
C CYS A 61 7.10 6.41 1.40
N ARG A 62 7.17 7.44 2.24
CA ARG A 62 6.99 8.83 1.81
C ARG A 62 8.16 9.30 0.94
N LYS A 63 7.86 10.16 -0.02
CA LYS A 63 8.88 10.77 -0.88
C LYS A 63 9.80 11.75 -0.16
N THR A 64 9.42 12.26 1.01
CA THR A 64 10.19 13.26 1.75
C THR A 64 11.34 12.64 2.52
N ASP A 65 11.11 11.54 3.23
CA ASP A 65 12.04 10.96 4.20
C ASP A 65 12.28 9.45 4.02
N ALA A 66 11.67 8.83 3.00
CA ALA A 66 11.74 7.39 2.75
C ALA A 66 11.32 6.54 3.97
N GLN A 67 10.47 7.08 4.85
CA GLN A 67 9.92 6.34 5.98
C GLN A 67 8.60 5.67 5.59
N ILE A 68 8.37 4.46 6.10
CA ILE A 68 7.12 3.72 5.90
C ILE A 68 5.93 4.54 6.41
N ASP A 69 4.85 4.52 5.65
CA ASP A 69 3.61 5.20 6.00
C ASP A 69 2.42 4.24 5.89
N CYS A 70 1.61 4.19 6.95
CA CYS A 70 0.41 3.34 6.97
C CYS A 70 -0.57 3.63 5.84
N ARG A 71 -0.60 4.88 5.34
CA ARG A 71 -1.43 5.25 4.19
C ARG A 71 -0.86 4.68 2.89
N GLY A 72 0.47 4.59 2.76
CA GLY A 72 1.12 3.94 1.63
C GLY A 72 0.89 2.44 1.60
N LEU A 73 0.98 1.78 2.75
CA LEU A 73 0.63 0.36 2.90
C LEU A 73 -0.84 0.09 2.54
N LEU A 74 -1.77 0.93 3.01
CA LEU A 74 -3.18 0.80 2.64
C LEU A 74 -3.41 1.06 1.14
N ALA A 75 -2.75 2.05 0.56
CA ALA A 75 -2.84 2.33 -0.88
C ALA A 75 -2.32 1.17 -1.72
N ALA A 76 -1.22 0.56 -1.29
CA ALA A 76 -0.65 -0.60 -1.95
C ALA A 76 -1.58 -1.81 -1.85
N PHE A 77 -2.15 -2.08 -0.67
CA PHE A 77 -3.15 -3.13 -0.45
C PHE A 77 -4.34 -3.00 -1.41
N ILE A 78 -4.95 -1.81 -1.45
CA ILE A 78 -6.09 -1.48 -2.30
C ILE A 78 -5.74 -1.66 -3.77
N ARG A 79 -4.62 -1.08 -4.23
CA ARG A 79 -4.23 -1.17 -5.64
C ARG A 79 -3.95 -2.61 -6.06
N ALA A 80 -3.27 -3.38 -5.22
CA ALA A 80 -2.98 -4.79 -5.48
C ALA A 80 -4.28 -5.60 -5.61
N ARG A 81 -5.26 -5.36 -4.73
CA ARG A 81 -6.60 -5.98 -4.83
C ARG A 81 -7.33 -5.61 -6.12
N GLN A 82 -7.28 -4.35 -6.55
CA GLN A 82 -7.86 -3.92 -7.83
C GLN A 82 -7.24 -4.60 -9.04
N GLN A 83 -5.93 -4.92 -8.96
CA GLN A 83 -5.20 -5.58 -10.03
C GLN A 83 -5.24 -7.11 -9.95
N GLY A 84 -5.88 -7.69 -8.93
CA GLY A 84 -5.90 -9.14 -8.69
C GLY A 84 -4.58 -9.71 -8.17
N GLU A 85 -3.64 -8.86 -7.75
CA GLU A 85 -2.32 -9.24 -7.24
C GLU A 85 -2.42 -9.56 -5.74
N ASN A 86 -3.05 -10.70 -5.43
CA ASN A 86 -3.37 -11.10 -4.05
C ASN A 86 -2.12 -11.34 -3.19
N ASP A 87 -1.00 -11.76 -3.76
CA ASP A 87 0.27 -11.93 -3.06
C ASP A 87 0.81 -10.58 -2.54
N ILE A 88 0.75 -9.53 -3.37
CA ILE A 88 1.15 -8.17 -2.99
C ILE A 88 0.18 -7.60 -1.96
N ALA A 89 -1.12 -7.84 -2.12
CA ALA A 89 -2.10 -7.44 -1.12
C ALA A 89 -1.82 -8.09 0.25
N ARG A 90 -1.53 -9.40 0.29
CA ARG A 90 -1.11 -10.08 1.54
C ARG A 90 0.17 -9.48 2.12
N LYS A 91 1.19 -9.19 1.29
CA LYS A 91 2.43 -8.52 1.73
C LYS A 91 2.14 -7.17 2.37
N ALA A 92 1.28 -6.35 1.74
CA ALA A 92 0.89 -5.03 2.23
C ALA A 92 0.22 -5.12 3.59
N PHE A 93 -0.76 -6.02 3.74
CA PHE A 93 -1.50 -6.24 4.99
C PHE A 93 -0.56 -6.72 6.12
N ASN A 94 0.27 -7.72 5.84
CA ASN A 94 1.18 -8.27 6.84
C ASN A 94 2.21 -7.24 7.30
N LYS A 95 2.73 -6.41 6.38
CA LYS A 95 3.64 -5.32 6.75
C LYS A 95 2.91 -4.27 7.56
N ALA A 96 1.70 -3.87 7.18
CA ALA A 96 0.89 -2.93 7.97
C ALA A 96 0.55 -3.43 9.37
N LYS A 97 0.31 -4.73 9.55
CA LYS A 97 0.10 -5.34 10.87
C LYS A 97 1.35 -5.26 11.74
N ARG A 98 2.55 -5.49 11.16
CA ARG A 98 3.83 -5.32 11.86
C ARG A 98 4.09 -3.87 12.26
N GLU A 99 3.77 -2.92 11.38
CA GLU A 99 3.87 -1.47 11.63
C GLU A 99 2.73 -0.94 12.52
N LYS A 100 1.84 -1.81 13.03
CA LYS A 100 0.69 -1.46 13.89
C LYS A 100 -0.23 -0.40 13.26
N CYS A 101 -0.46 -0.50 11.95
CA CYS A 101 -1.31 0.44 11.26
C CYS A 101 -2.78 0.32 11.71
N PRO A 102 -3.49 1.43 12.03
CA PRO A 102 -4.84 1.39 12.58
C PRO A 102 -5.86 0.63 11.72
N TRP A 103 -5.70 0.63 10.39
CA TRP A 103 -6.61 -0.05 9.48
C TRP A 103 -6.51 -1.59 9.53
N THR A 104 -5.51 -2.13 10.24
CA THR A 104 -5.32 -3.58 10.46
C THR A 104 -5.75 -4.05 11.85
N GLU A 105 -6.13 -3.13 12.74
CA GLU A 105 -6.46 -3.43 14.13
C GLU A 105 -7.70 -4.33 14.23
N GLY A 106 -7.55 -5.48 14.89
CA GLY A 106 -8.62 -6.48 15.01
C GLY A 106 -9.08 -7.05 13.67
N LYS A 107 -8.23 -7.03 12.64
CA LYS A 107 -8.51 -7.59 11.31
C LYS A 107 -7.61 -8.76 10.94
N THR A 108 -8.15 -9.64 10.11
CA THR A 108 -7.44 -10.71 9.43
C THR A 108 -7.50 -10.52 7.91
N LEU A 109 -6.77 -11.35 7.16
CA LEU A 109 -6.85 -11.35 5.69
C LEU A 109 -8.25 -11.78 5.19
N GLU A 110 -8.92 -12.68 5.93
CA GLU A 110 -10.25 -13.20 5.62
C GLU A 110 -11.32 -12.10 5.62
N ASP A 111 -11.18 -11.11 6.51
CA ASP A 111 -12.06 -9.93 6.55
C ASP A 111 -12.10 -9.18 5.20
N TYR A 112 -11.05 -9.34 4.39
CA TYR A 112 -10.90 -8.74 3.08
C TYR A 112 -11.09 -9.73 1.93
N GLY A 113 -11.38 -11.00 2.19
CA GLY A 113 -11.46 -12.06 1.18
C GLY A 113 -10.09 -12.40 0.58
N LEU A 114 -9.09 -12.55 1.45
CA LEU A 114 -7.76 -13.10 1.17
C LEU A 114 -7.52 -14.31 2.08
#